data_AF-A0A5K1EU85-F1
#
_entry.id   AF-A0A5K1EU85-F1
#
_cell.length_a   1.000
_cell.length_b   1.000
_cell.length_c   1.000
_cell.angle_alpha   90.00
_cell.angle_beta   90.00
_cell.angle_gamma   90.00
#
_symmetry.space_group_name_H-M   'P 1'
#
loop_
_entity.id
_entity.type
_entity.pdbx_description
1 polymer ?
#
loop_
_entity_poly.entity_id
_entity_poly.type
_entity_poly.pdbx_seq_one_letter_code
_entity_poly.pdbx_strand_id
1 'polypeptide(L)'
;MADVYGLPRFHRSKSDLRRGISTAFSSLLSCRYQVLLLVFWIGCFLTVFFWQKSSLNGLWIFRQAPLRAPARPVPNLRHKVFNLTDFGGVGDGKKVNTEAFEKAVTEIARHGGGQLNVPPGIWLTAPFNLTSHMTLFLAEDSVILGIE
;
A
#
# COMPACT_ATOMS: atom_id res chain seq x y z
N MET A 1 46.75 -40.03 87.03
CA MET A 1 45.41 -39.94 86.38
C MET A 1 44.88 -38.56 86.70
N ALA A 2 44.61 -37.77 85.65
CA ALA A 2 44.70 -36.31 85.66
C ALA A 2 43.55 -35.59 86.39
N ASP A 3 43.93 -34.49 87.04
CA ASP A 3 43.16 -33.56 87.84
C ASP A 3 42.47 -32.44 87.02
N VAL A 4 41.22 -32.15 87.42
CA VAL A 4 40.64 -30.84 87.82
C VAL A 4 40.49 -29.65 86.82
N TYR A 5 39.37 -28.92 87.03
CA TYR A 5 39.01 -27.52 86.70
C TYR A 5 38.16 -27.23 85.45
N GLY A 6 36.99 -26.59 85.64
CA GLY A 6 36.23 -25.94 84.55
C GLY A 6 34.83 -25.42 84.91
N LEU A 7 34.76 -24.14 85.31
CA LEU A 7 33.60 -23.30 85.66
C LEU A 7 32.51 -23.10 84.56
N PRO A 8 31.30 -22.60 84.90
CA PRO A 8 30.15 -22.54 84.00
C PRO A 8 30.30 -21.48 82.90
N ARG A 9 30.12 -21.88 81.65
CA ARG A 9 30.28 -21.02 80.47
C ARG A 9 28.95 -20.35 80.09
N PHE A 10 28.75 -19.12 80.58
CA PHE A 10 27.75 -18.19 80.07
C PHE A 10 28.12 -17.77 78.64
N HIS A 11 27.56 -18.41 77.61
CA HIS A 11 27.74 -17.96 76.24
C HIS A 11 26.70 -16.87 75.92
N ARG A 12 27.03 -15.63 76.31
CA ARG A 12 26.29 -14.42 75.96
C ARG A 12 26.21 -14.28 74.42
N SER A 13 24.99 -14.08 73.92
CA SER A 13 24.63 -13.89 72.51
C SER A 13 25.53 -12.84 71.84
N LYS A 14 26.41 -13.31 70.95
CA LYS A 14 27.12 -12.47 69.96
C LYS A 14 26.46 -12.53 68.58
N SER A 15 25.51 -13.45 68.38
CA SER A 15 24.87 -13.73 67.09
C SER A 15 23.77 -12.74 66.71
N ASP A 16 23.11 -12.11 67.69
CA ASP A 16 21.98 -11.22 67.41
C ASP A 16 22.41 -9.81 67.02
N LEU A 17 23.51 -9.30 67.58
CA LEU A 17 24.08 -8.01 67.20
C LEU A 17 24.63 -8.02 65.76
N ARG A 18 25.27 -9.13 65.36
CA ARG A 18 25.79 -9.29 63.99
C ARG A 18 24.69 -9.45 62.94
N ARG A 19 23.55 -10.07 63.29
CA ARG A 19 22.40 -10.20 62.38
C ARG A 19 21.67 -8.87 62.18
N GLY A 20 21.47 -8.07 63.23
CA GLY A 20 20.83 -6.75 63.14
C GLY A 20 21.64 -5.72 62.35
N ILE A 21 22.98 -5.73 62.50
CA ILE A 21 23.85 -4.82 61.73
C ILE A 21 23.87 -5.21 60.24
N SER A 22 23.86 -6.51 59.92
CA SER A 22 23.91 -6.96 58.52
C SER A 22 22.60 -6.74 57.77
N THR A 23 21.44 -6.81 58.42
CA THR A 23 20.14 -6.54 57.79
C THR A 23 19.85 -5.04 57.67
N ALA A 24 20.34 -4.21 58.60
CA ALA A 24 20.23 -2.76 58.52
C ALA A 24 21.18 -2.14 57.46
N PHE A 25 22.41 -2.67 57.32
CA PHE A 25 23.35 -2.18 56.31
C PHE A 25 22.96 -2.62 54.89
N SER A 26 22.40 -3.82 54.73
CA SER A 26 21.87 -4.29 53.45
C SER A 26 20.58 -3.58 53.05
N SER A 27 19.70 -3.20 53.98
CA SER A 27 18.51 -2.39 53.65
C SER A 27 18.84 -0.93 53.32
N LEU A 28 19.82 -0.32 54.01
CA LEU A 28 20.23 1.07 53.77
C LEU A 28 21.13 1.25 52.53
N LEU A 29 22.00 0.28 52.23
CA LEU A 29 22.82 0.31 51.01
C LEU A 29 21.96 -0.08 49.79
N SER A 30 21.06 -1.08 49.92
CA SER A 30 20.08 -1.46 48.88
C SER A 30 19.17 -0.34 48.46
N CYS A 31 18.59 0.40 49.40
CA CYS A 31 17.64 1.43 49.05
C CYS A 31 18.31 2.54 48.22
N ARG A 32 19.55 2.94 48.57
CA ARG A 32 20.29 3.96 47.82
C ARG A 32 20.72 3.48 46.44
N TYR A 33 21.34 2.30 46.31
CA TYR A 33 21.77 1.85 44.98
C TYR A 33 20.60 1.43 44.10
N GLN A 34 19.50 0.91 44.66
CA GLN A 34 18.35 0.48 43.88
C GLN A 34 17.57 1.69 43.35
N VAL A 35 17.43 2.75 44.15
CA VAL A 35 16.88 4.02 43.67
C VAL A 35 17.81 4.65 42.64
N LEU A 36 19.14 4.63 42.84
CA LEU A 36 20.10 5.14 41.86
C LEU A 36 20.08 4.34 40.55
N LEU A 37 19.98 3.01 40.61
CA LEU A 37 19.87 2.14 39.43
C LEU A 37 18.54 2.34 38.70
N LEU A 38 17.42 2.55 39.41
CA LEU A 38 16.14 2.86 38.79
C LEU A 38 16.14 4.23 38.11
N VAL A 39 16.68 5.27 38.76
CA VAL A 39 16.81 6.61 38.16
C VAL A 39 17.74 6.57 36.95
N PHE A 40 18.85 5.84 37.05
CA PHE A 40 19.77 5.64 35.92
C PHE A 40 19.10 4.86 34.77
N TRP A 41 18.34 3.80 35.07
CA TRP A 41 17.62 3.01 34.07
C TRP A 41 16.52 3.82 33.39
N ILE A 42 15.71 4.57 34.16
CA ILE A 42 14.69 5.48 33.63
C ILE A 42 15.34 6.60 32.81
N GLY A 43 16.48 7.14 33.25
CA GLY A 43 17.25 8.13 32.51
C GLY A 43 17.76 7.58 31.17
N CYS A 44 18.35 6.38 31.17
CA CYS A 44 18.74 5.67 29.95
C CYS A 44 17.53 5.43 29.03
N PHE A 45 16.40 4.99 29.59
CA PHE A 45 15.18 4.70 28.83
C PHE A 45 14.56 5.97 28.23
N LEU A 46 14.52 7.06 29.01
CA LEU A 46 14.11 8.38 28.56
C LEU A 46 15.05 8.90 27.48
N THR A 47 16.37 8.71 27.59
CA THR A 47 17.34 9.16 26.57
C THR A 47 17.12 8.44 25.24
N VAL A 48 16.84 7.13 25.26
CA VAL A 48 16.45 6.36 24.06
C VAL A 48 15.09 6.82 23.51
N PHE A 49 14.12 7.14 24.37
CA PHE A 49 12.82 7.67 23.95
C PHE A 49 12.91 9.10 23.42
N PHE A 50 13.80 9.96 23.95
CA PHE A 50 14.10 11.28 23.43
C PHE A 50 14.86 11.19 22.11
N TRP A 51 15.72 10.18 21.94
CA TRP A 51 16.31 9.83 20.65
C TRP A 51 15.26 9.33 19.65
N GLN A 52 14.27 8.52 20.07
CA GLN A 52 13.11 8.16 19.24
C GLN A 52 12.21 9.36 18.91
N LYS A 53 11.96 10.26 19.87
CA LYS A 53 11.12 11.46 19.70
C LYS A 53 11.78 12.48 18.76
N SER A 54 13.10 12.59 18.79
CA SER A 54 13.90 13.31 17.78
C SER A 54 14.06 12.54 16.47
N SER A 55 13.79 11.23 16.46
CA SER A 55 13.79 10.39 15.24
C SER A 55 12.46 10.43 14.47
N LEU A 56 11.48 11.22 14.91
CA LEU A 56 10.30 11.51 14.09
C LEU A 56 10.57 12.47 12.93
N ASN A 57 11.81 12.95 12.77
CA ASN A 57 12.26 13.60 11.54
C ASN A 57 12.69 12.61 10.45
N GLY A 58 12.87 11.32 10.77
CA GLY A 58 13.19 10.26 9.80
C GLY A 58 11.97 9.65 9.10
N LEU A 59 10.76 9.92 9.62
CA LEU A 59 9.51 9.37 9.09
C LEU A 59 8.87 10.25 7.99
N TRP A 60 9.57 11.30 7.51
CA TRP A 60 9.16 12.06 6.33
C TRP A 60 9.56 11.37 5.02
N ILE A 61 10.65 10.59 5.05
CA ILE A 61 11.19 9.89 3.86
C ILE A 61 10.22 8.80 3.37
N PHE A 62 9.48 8.17 4.29
CA PHE A 62 8.45 7.18 3.98
C PHE A 62 7.05 7.78 3.78
N ARG A 63 6.83 9.06 4.13
CA ARG A 63 5.57 9.78 3.86
C ARG A 63 5.59 10.59 2.56
N GLN A 64 6.77 10.86 2.03
CA GLN A 64 6.98 11.60 0.78
C GLN A 64 7.54 10.67 -0.31
N ALA A 65 6.90 9.52 -0.53
CA ALA A 65 6.78 9.12 -1.93
C ALA A 65 5.92 10.21 -2.58
N PRO A 66 6.38 10.95 -3.61
CA PRO A 66 5.48 11.85 -4.31
C PRO A 66 4.33 10.98 -4.82
N LEU A 67 3.12 11.19 -4.28
CA LEU A 67 1.86 10.59 -4.76
C LEU A 67 1.57 10.92 -6.23
N ARG A 68 2.49 11.60 -6.90
CA ARG A 68 2.53 11.81 -8.33
C ARG A 68 3.27 10.63 -8.96
N ALA A 69 2.54 9.52 -9.12
CA ALA A 69 2.82 8.64 -10.25
C ALA A 69 3.01 9.53 -11.50
N PRO A 70 3.98 9.25 -12.40
CA PRO A 70 4.10 10.02 -13.63
C PRO A 70 2.70 10.06 -14.24
N ALA A 71 2.21 11.27 -14.50
CA ALA A 71 0.91 11.45 -15.12
C ALA A 71 0.97 10.68 -16.42
N ARG A 72 0.42 9.45 -16.45
CA ARG A 72 0.28 8.72 -17.69
C ARG A 72 -0.49 9.67 -18.59
N PRO A 73 0.01 9.97 -19.81
CA PRO A 73 -0.78 10.73 -20.74
C PRO A 73 -2.13 10.02 -20.83
N VAL A 74 -3.17 10.71 -20.39
CA VAL A 74 -4.53 10.20 -20.50
C VAL A 74 -4.73 9.97 -21.99
N PRO A 75 -5.17 8.77 -22.43
CA PRO A 75 -5.40 8.52 -23.83
C PRO A 75 -6.26 9.65 -24.38
N ASN A 76 -5.82 10.27 -25.47
CA ASN A 76 -6.61 11.31 -26.12
C ASN A 76 -7.87 10.63 -26.67
N LEU A 77 -8.99 10.79 -25.96
CA LEU A 77 -10.28 10.29 -26.40
C LEU A 77 -10.59 10.95 -27.74
N ARG A 78 -10.91 10.13 -28.75
CA ARG A 78 -11.26 10.64 -30.08
C ARG A 78 -12.38 11.67 -29.90
N HIS A 79 -12.15 12.90 -30.34
CA HIS A 79 -13.09 14.01 -30.12
C HIS A 79 -14.43 13.83 -30.85
N LYS A 80 -14.47 12.96 -31.87
CA LYS A 80 -15.67 12.70 -32.68
C LYS A 80 -16.04 11.23 -32.64
N VAL A 81 -17.32 11.00 -32.35
CA VAL A 81 -17.93 9.68 -32.24
C VAL A 81 -19.07 9.61 -33.25
N PHE A 82 -19.14 8.50 -33.97
CA PHE A 82 -20.10 8.23 -35.03
C PHE A 82 -20.74 6.87 -34.74
N ASN A 83 -22.04 6.69 -34.96
CA ASN A 83 -22.67 5.37 -34.85
C ASN A 83 -22.90 4.77 -36.24
N LEU A 84 -22.65 3.47 -36.40
CA LEU A 84 -22.84 2.79 -37.67
C LEU A 84 -24.29 2.85 -38.19
N THR A 85 -25.27 2.91 -37.29
CA THR A 85 -26.70 3.08 -37.61
C THR A 85 -26.99 4.39 -38.33
N ASP A 86 -26.22 5.44 -38.06
CA ASP A 86 -26.40 6.77 -38.67
C ASP A 86 -26.03 6.76 -40.17
N PHE A 87 -25.23 5.77 -40.60
CA PHE A 87 -24.83 5.56 -41.99
C PHE A 87 -25.67 4.49 -42.70
N GLY A 88 -26.78 4.07 -42.08
CA GLY A 88 -27.71 3.09 -42.65
C GLY A 88 -27.35 1.64 -42.37
N GLY A 89 -26.45 1.37 -41.42
CA GLY A 89 -26.15 0.02 -40.97
C GLY A 89 -27.34 -0.64 -40.26
N VAL A 90 -27.54 -1.93 -40.49
CA VAL A 90 -28.55 -2.77 -39.81
C VAL A 90 -27.89 -4.05 -39.30
N GLY A 91 -27.99 -4.29 -38.00
CA GLY A 91 -27.37 -5.42 -37.30
C GLY A 91 -28.19 -6.72 -37.30
N ASP A 92 -28.87 -7.05 -38.42
CA ASP A 92 -29.77 -8.21 -38.54
C ASP A 92 -29.08 -9.50 -39.04
N GLY A 93 -27.79 -9.45 -39.34
CA GLY A 93 -27.00 -10.54 -39.91
C GLY A 93 -27.34 -10.91 -41.35
N LYS A 94 -28.24 -10.17 -42.01
CA LYS A 94 -28.71 -10.44 -43.38
C LYS A 94 -28.36 -9.31 -44.34
N LYS A 95 -28.48 -8.06 -43.88
CA LYS A 95 -28.14 -6.89 -44.69
C LYS A 95 -26.62 -6.77 -44.81
N VAL A 96 -26.13 -6.62 -46.03
CA VAL A 96 -24.73 -6.28 -46.28
C VAL A 96 -24.51 -4.80 -45.95
N ASN A 97 -23.65 -4.53 -44.96
CA ASN A 97 -23.41 -3.21 -44.39
C ASN A 97 -22.12 -2.53 -44.92
N THR A 98 -21.49 -3.07 -45.97
CA THR A 98 -20.22 -2.55 -46.52
C THR A 98 -20.29 -1.05 -46.82
N GLU A 99 -21.35 -0.61 -47.50
CA GLU A 99 -21.53 0.80 -47.85
C GLU A 99 -21.67 1.70 -46.60
N ALA A 100 -22.31 1.19 -45.53
CA ALA A 100 -22.44 1.93 -44.28
C ALA A 100 -21.07 2.10 -43.59
N PHE A 101 -20.24 1.04 -43.59
CA PHE A 101 -18.87 1.12 -43.10
C PHE A 101 -18.01 2.09 -43.92
N GLU A 102 -18.07 2.03 -45.25
CA GLU A 102 -17.30 2.92 -46.13
C GLU A 102 -17.70 4.39 -45.97
N LYS A 103 -19.00 4.68 -45.84
CA LYS A 103 -19.49 6.05 -45.57
C LYS A 103 -18.99 6.55 -44.21
N ALA A 104 -19.06 5.71 -43.18
CA ALA A 104 -18.56 6.05 -41.85
C ALA A 104 -17.05 6.33 -41.85
N VAL A 105 -16.25 5.46 -42.48
CA VAL A 105 -14.80 5.63 -42.61
C VAL A 105 -14.47 6.91 -43.37
N THR A 106 -15.17 7.19 -44.46
CA THR A 106 -14.97 8.43 -45.24
C THR A 106 -15.22 9.68 -44.40
N GLU A 107 -16.30 9.69 -43.62
CA GLU A 107 -16.61 10.83 -42.76
C GLU A 107 -15.57 10.99 -41.64
N ILE A 108 -15.14 9.89 -41.02
CA ILE A 108 -14.07 9.90 -40.01
C ILE A 108 -12.76 10.44 -40.60
N ALA A 109 -12.40 10.02 -41.81
CA ALA A 109 -11.21 10.50 -42.50
C ALA A 109 -11.30 12.02 -42.77
N ARG A 110 -12.46 12.52 -43.21
CA ARG A 110 -12.72 13.95 -43.44
C ARG A 110 -12.51 14.80 -42.19
N HIS A 111 -12.76 14.22 -41.02
CA HIS A 111 -12.58 14.89 -39.73
C HIS A 111 -11.19 14.70 -39.11
N GLY A 112 -10.26 14.05 -39.81
CA GLY A 112 -8.90 13.79 -39.34
C GLY A 112 -8.80 12.67 -38.29
N GLY A 113 -9.83 11.82 -38.19
CA GLY A 113 -9.93 10.75 -37.20
C GLY A 113 -11.20 10.82 -36.36
N GLY A 114 -11.44 9.77 -35.58
CA GLY A 114 -12.69 9.61 -34.85
C GLY A 114 -12.90 8.19 -34.32
N GLN A 115 -14.06 7.95 -33.72
CA GLN A 115 -14.49 6.65 -33.26
C GLN A 115 -15.79 6.25 -33.97
N LEU A 116 -15.83 5.03 -34.51
CA LEU A 116 -17.04 4.41 -35.04
C LEU A 116 -17.57 3.40 -34.02
N ASN A 117 -18.77 3.65 -33.49
CA ASN A 117 -19.48 2.76 -32.61
C ASN A 117 -20.35 1.80 -33.42
N VAL A 118 -20.18 0.51 -33.15
CA VAL A 118 -21.00 -0.57 -33.68
C VAL A 118 -21.87 -1.09 -32.53
N PRO A 119 -23.20 -0.86 -32.55
CA PRO A 119 -24.08 -1.32 -31.50
C PRO A 119 -24.24 -2.85 -31.48
N PRO A 120 -24.84 -3.42 -30.43
CA PRO A 120 -25.13 -4.85 -30.34
C PRO A 120 -25.88 -5.35 -31.58
N GLY A 121 -25.52 -6.54 -32.09
CA GLY A 121 -26.11 -7.11 -33.31
C GLY A 121 -25.11 -7.81 -34.22
N ILE A 122 -25.61 -8.39 -35.31
CA ILE A 122 -24.80 -9.12 -36.29
C ILE A 122 -24.66 -8.27 -37.55
N TRP A 123 -23.44 -7.90 -37.90
CA TRP A 123 -23.14 -6.93 -38.94
C TRP A 123 -22.44 -7.63 -40.10
N LEU A 124 -23.22 -8.09 -41.08
CA LEU A 124 -22.69 -8.71 -42.30
C LEU A 124 -22.01 -7.67 -43.18
N THR A 125 -20.78 -7.91 -43.63
CA THR A 125 -20.03 -6.96 -44.47
C THR A 125 -19.01 -7.66 -45.37
N ALA A 126 -18.73 -7.05 -46.52
CA ALA A 126 -17.53 -7.33 -47.31
C ALA A 126 -16.29 -6.69 -46.67
N PRO A 127 -15.07 -7.05 -47.10
CA PRO A 127 -13.86 -6.34 -46.71
C PRO A 127 -13.97 -4.83 -47.04
N PHE A 128 -13.52 -3.99 -46.12
CA PHE A 128 -13.47 -2.54 -46.30
C PHE A 128 -12.18 -1.99 -45.70
N ASN A 129 -11.73 -0.83 -46.20
CA ASN A 129 -10.48 -0.22 -45.75
C ASN A 129 -10.70 0.67 -44.53
N LEU A 130 -9.76 0.62 -43.59
CA LEU A 130 -9.71 1.54 -42.45
C LEU A 130 -8.89 2.78 -42.80
N THR A 131 -9.10 3.87 -42.04
CA THR A 131 -8.36 5.12 -42.17
C THR A 131 -7.47 5.39 -40.95
N SER A 132 -6.51 6.31 -41.08
CA SER A 132 -5.65 6.72 -39.97
C SER A 132 -6.45 7.41 -38.85
N HIS A 133 -5.96 7.31 -37.62
CA HIS A 133 -6.57 7.95 -36.45
C HIS A 133 -8.05 7.62 -36.20
N MET A 134 -8.52 6.46 -36.68
CA MET A 134 -9.83 5.94 -36.32
C MET A 134 -9.76 4.98 -35.11
N THR A 135 -10.90 4.76 -34.48
CA THR A 135 -11.14 3.71 -33.49
C THR A 135 -12.42 3.00 -33.88
N LEU A 136 -12.36 1.67 -34.08
CA LEU A 136 -13.56 0.85 -34.26
C LEU A 136 -13.96 0.30 -32.89
N PHE A 137 -15.07 0.78 -32.36
CA PHE A 137 -15.59 0.38 -31.05
C PHE A 137 -16.76 -0.58 -31.24
N LEU A 138 -16.58 -1.81 -30.74
CA LEU A 138 -17.57 -2.86 -30.74
C LEU A 138 -18.24 -2.89 -29.36
N ALA A 139 -19.54 -2.63 -29.32
CA ALA A 139 -20.32 -2.80 -28.11
C ALA A 139 -20.40 -4.29 -27.72
N GLU A 140 -20.76 -4.57 -26.47
CA GLU A 140 -21.10 -5.92 -26.03
C GLU A 140 -22.15 -6.54 -26.98
N ASP A 141 -22.02 -7.83 -27.28
CA ASP A 141 -22.87 -8.57 -28.22
C ASP A 141 -22.87 -8.06 -29.68
N SER A 142 -21.88 -7.27 -30.09
CA SER A 142 -21.67 -6.94 -31.50
C SER A 142 -20.77 -7.97 -32.20
N VAL A 143 -21.21 -8.47 -33.35
CA VAL A 143 -20.50 -9.46 -34.16
C VAL A 143 -20.35 -8.92 -35.58
N ILE A 144 -19.11 -8.76 -36.07
CA ILE A 144 -18.85 -8.48 -37.48
C ILE A 144 -18.73 -9.81 -38.22
N LEU A 145 -19.60 -10.03 -39.21
CA LEU A 145 -19.62 -11.23 -40.02
C LEU A 145 -19.10 -10.89 -41.42
N GLY A 146 -18.01 -11.53 -41.84
CA GLY A 146 -17.49 -11.39 -43.21
C GLY A 146 -18.31 -12.23 -44.18
N ILE A 147 -18.61 -11.67 -45.36
CA ILE A 147 -19.03 -12.49 -46.51
C ILE A 147 -17.79 -13.14 -47.13
N GLU A 148 -17.92 -14.41 -47.53
CA GLU A 148 -16.91 -15.16 -48.30
C GLU A 148 -16.84 -14.68 -49.77
#